data_AF-A0A6I5NDC9-F1
#
_entry.id   AF-A0A6I5NDC9-F1
#
_cell.length_a   1.000
_cell.length_b   1.000
_cell.length_c   1.000
_cell.angle_alpha   90.00
_cell.angle_beta   90.00
_cell.angle_gamma   90.00
#
_symmetry.space_group_name_H-M   'P 1'
#
loop_
_entity.id
_entity.type
_entity.pdbx_description
1 polymer ?
#
loop_
_entity_poly.entity_id
_entity_poly.type
_entity_poly.pdbx_seq_one_letter_code
_entity_poly.pdbx_strand_id
1 'polypeptide(L)'
;MSAPFPPQTVEALAGAIDRQIAQLSATRSLSVQRSLESPDAPLAKQAAEIERITQEKPAHFLKKFRKAAKQDTCEEGGILNTQWQKWKDLASGDVVKSFGPVLVAMGFSGVLLETLVVAVGVTVIHIGLTAFCEEFGE
;
A
#
# COMPACT_ATOMS: atom_id res chain seq x y z
N MET A 1 -9.97 -18.77 3.46
CA MET A 1 -9.55 -18.05 2.23
C MET A 1 -8.12 -18.46 1.95
N SER A 2 -7.81 -18.91 0.73
CA SER A 2 -6.42 -19.24 0.36
C SER A 2 -5.60 -17.96 0.33
N ALA A 3 -4.44 -17.96 0.99
CA ALA A 3 -3.52 -16.84 0.92
C ALA A 3 -3.07 -16.66 -0.55
N PRO A 4 -3.09 -15.44 -1.09
CA PRO A 4 -2.73 -15.17 -2.49
C PRO A 4 -1.24 -15.36 -2.77
N PHE A 5 -0.43 -15.44 -1.70
CA PHE A 5 1.01 -15.65 -1.77
C PHE A 5 1.44 -16.81 -0.87
N PRO A 6 2.38 -17.65 -1.30
CA PRO A 6 3.04 -18.60 -0.40
C PRO A 6 3.96 -17.85 0.58
N PRO A 7 4.32 -18.46 1.73
CA PRO A 7 5.09 -17.80 2.79
C PRO A 7 6.40 -17.17 2.31
N GLN A 8 7.15 -17.88 1.46
CA GLN A 8 8.40 -17.38 0.86
C GLN A 8 8.20 -16.12 0.00
N THR A 9 7.08 -16.02 -0.72
CA THR A 9 6.74 -14.83 -1.50
C THR A 9 6.34 -13.69 -0.57
N VAL A 10 5.61 -13.97 0.51
CA VAL A 10 5.29 -12.94 1.52
C VAL A 10 6.56 -12.32 2.09
N GLU A 11 7.54 -13.14 2.47
CA GLU A 11 8.83 -12.66 2.99
C GLU A 11 9.61 -11.84 1.95
N ALA A 12 9.66 -12.31 0.71
CA ALA A 12 10.33 -11.60 -0.38
C ALA A 12 9.69 -10.22 -0.67
N LEU A 13 8.36 -10.16 -0.70
CA LEU A 13 7.61 -8.91 -0.92
C LEU A 13 7.73 -7.97 0.28
N ALA A 14 7.67 -8.49 1.50
CA ALA A 14 7.89 -7.69 2.71
C ALA A 14 9.29 -7.07 2.71
N GLY A 15 10.33 -7.85 2.41
CA GLY A 15 11.69 -7.33 2.28
C GLY A 15 11.86 -6.36 1.09
N ALA A 16 11.03 -6.45 0.05
CA ALA A 16 11.00 -5.45 -1.02
C ALA A 16 10.37 -4.12 -0.55
N ILE A 17 9.30 -4.18 0.23
CA ILE A 17 8.66 -3.02 0.85
C ILE A 17 9.64 -2.32 1.79
N ASP A 18 10.27 -3.06 2.71
CA ASP A 18 11.22 -2.49 3.69
C ASP A 18 12.41 -1.81 3.00
N ARG A 19 12.97 -2.45 1.97
CA ARG A 19 14.06 -1.85 1.17
C ARG A 19 13.62 -0.57 0.47
N GLN A 20 12.42 -0.53 -0.09
CA GLN A 20 11.92 0.68 -0.75
C GLN A 20 11.66 1.79 0.27
N ILE A 21 11.06 1.48 1.42
CA ILE A 21 10.86 2.46 2.50
C ILE A 21 12.19 3.03 2.98
N ALA A 22 13.21 2.18 3.19
CA ALA A 22 14.54 2.63 3.59
C ALA A 22 15.22 3.54 2.55
N GLN A 23 14.84 3.42 1.28
CA GLN A 23 15.30 4.29 0.18
C GLN A 23 14.52 5.60 0.06
N LEU A 24 13.32 5.68 0.67
CA LEU A 24 12.55 6.92 0.72
C LEU A 24 13.19 7.86 1.74
N SER A 25 14.01 8.80 1.24
CA SER A 25 14.67 9.84 2.02
C SER A 25 13.70 10.58 2.95
N ALA A 26 14.19 10.99 4.12
CA ALA A 26 13.48 11.64 5.24
C ALA A 26 12.69 12.94 4.94
N THR A 27 12.55 13.33 3.67
CA THR A 27 11.76 14.48 3.25
C THR A 27 10.29 14.09 3.19
N ARG A 28 9.61 14.13 4.35
CA ARG A 28 8.14 14.13 4.41
C ARG A 28 7.63 15.29 3.54
N SER A 29 7.14 14.97 2.35
CA SER A 29 6.34 15.92 1.59
C SER A 29 5.06 16.23 2.37
N LEU A 30 4.71 17.51 2.41
CA LEU A 30 3.60 18.03 3.22
C LEU A 30 2.21 17.68 2.67
N SER A 31 2.11 17.02 1.50
CA SER A 31 0.83 16.50 0.99
C SER A 31 0.99 15.21 0.19
N VAL A 32 0.16 14.20 0.52
CA VAL A 32 0.17 12.86 -0.09
C VAL A 32 -0.17 12.93 -1.57
N GLN A 33 -1.16 13.74 -1.95
CA GLN A 33 -1.51 13.96 -3.35
C GLN A 33 -0.35 14.52 -4.17
N ARG A 34 0.35 15.55 -3.67
CA ARG A 34 1.53 16.10 -4.36
C ARG A 34 2.66 15.08 -4.48
N SER A 35 2.79 14.16 -3.51
CA SER A 35 3.76 13.07 -3.60
C SER A 35 3.43 12.02 -4.66
N LEU A 36 2.16 11.86 -5.01
CA LEU A 36 1.71 10.92 -6.03
C LEU A 36 1.67 11.55 -7.43
N GLU A 37 1.59 12.88 -7.52
CA GLU A 37 1.48 13.62 -8.79
C GLU A 37 2.81 14.19 -9.30
N SER A 38 3.81 14.36 -8.43
CA SER A 38 5.10 14.93 -8.80
C SER A 38 6.13 13.85 -9.15
N PRO A 39 6.83 13.95 -10.30
CA PRO A 39 7.86 12.98 -10.71
C PRO A 39 9.10 12.98 -9.81
N ASP A 40 9.36 14.08 -9.09
CA ASP A 40 10.48 14.23 -8.15
C ASP A 40 10.09 13.94 -6.69
N ALA A 41 8.86 13.47 -6.45
CA ALA A 41 8.40 13.17 -5.10
C ALA A 41 8.90 11.80 -4.60
N PRO A 42 8.92 11.61 -3.27
CA PRO A 42 9.31 10.33 -2.67
C PRO A 42 8.53 9.13 -3.25
N LEU A 43 7.23 9.29 -3.52
CA LEU A 43 6.37 8.21 -4.00
C LEU A 43 6.25 8.11 -5.53
N ALA A 44 7.03 8.88 -6.30
CA ALA A 44 6.93 8.92 -7.76
C ALA A 44 7.09 7.55 -8.42
N LYS A 45 7.99 6.71 -7.87
CA LYS A 45 8.20 5.34 -8.35
C LYS A 45 6.97 4.47 -8.14
N GLN A 46 6.37 4.52 -6.95
CA GLN A 46 5.17 3.74 -6.62
C GLN A 46 3.97 4.22 -7.43
N ALA A 47 3.82 5.55 -7.58
CA ALA A 47 2.81 6.17 -8.42
C ALA A 47 2.91 5.70 -9.88
N ALA A 48 4.11 5.71 -10.47
CA ALA A 48 4.34 5.25 -11.83
C ALA A 48 3.99 3.76 -12.03
N GLU A 49 4.35 2.88 -11.08
CA GLU A 49 3.97 1.46 -11.17
C GLU A 49 2.46 1.24 -11.04
N ILE A 50 1.80 1.97 -10.13
CA ILE A 50 0.34 1.92 -10.00
C ILE A 50 -0.32 2.35 -11.31
N GLU A 51 0.08 3.49 -11.87
CA GLU A 51 -0.50 3.98 -13.12
C GLU A 51 -0.24 3.03 -14.29
N ARG A 52 0.99 2.52 -14.42
CA ARG A 52 1.36 1.58 -15.48
C ARG A 52 0.56 0.28 -15.41
N ILE A 53 0.31 -0.26 -14.22
CA ILE A 53 -0.39 -1.55 -14.08
C ILE A 53 -1.90 -1.39 -14.15
N THR A 54 -2.43 -0.35 -13.50
CA THR A 54 -3.89 -0.15 -13.38
C THR A 54 -4.47 0.60 -14.57
N GLN A 55 -3.62 1.31 -15.33
CA GLN A 55 -4.03 2.24 -16.39
C GLN A 55 -4.94 3.36 -15.84
N GLU A 56 -4.79 3.70 -14.55
CA GLU A 56 -5.54 4.75 -13.86
C GLU A 56 -4.60 5.71 -13.12
N LYS A 57 -5.05 6.94 -12.89
CA LYS A 57 -4.32 7.87 -12.02
C LYS A 57 -4.13 7.24 -10.63
N PRO A 58 -2.92 7.28 -10.04
CA PRO A 58 -2.62 6.61 -8.78
C PRO A 58 -3.57 6.96 -7.63
N ALA A 59 -3.91 8.24 -7.48
CA ALA A 59 -4.85 8.69 -6.45
C ALA A 59 -6.25 8.07 -6.61
N HIS A 60 -6.73 7.92 -7.86
CA HIS A 60 -8.03 7.32 -8.14
C HIS A 60 -8.02 5.82 -7.80
N PHE A 61 -6.95 5.12 -8.17
CA PHE A 61 -6.78 3.73 -7.82
C PHE A 61 -6.70 3.53 -6.30
N LEU A 62 -5.91 4.33 -5.59
CA LEU A 62 -5.76 4.25 -4.14
C LEU A 62 -7.07 4.50 -3.41
N LYS A 63 -7.94 5.38 -3.93
CA LYS A 63 -9.31 5.56 -3.41
C LYS A 63 -10.17 4.30 -3.55
N LYS A 64 -10.13 3.62 -4.71
CA LYS A 64 -10.83 2.34 -4.90
C LYS A 64 -10.25 1.24 -4.01
N PHE A 65 -8.92 1.15 -3.95
CA PHE A 65 -8.20 0.20 -3.11
C PHE A 65 -8.55 0.40 -1.64
N ARG A 66 -8.53 1.64 -1.13
CA ARG A 66 -8.97 1.97 0.24
C ARG A 66 -10.37 1.47 0.50
N LYS A 67 -11.32 1.71 -0.41
CA LYS A 67 -12.70 1.24 -0.25
C LYS A 67 -12.78 -0.28 -0.12
N ALA A 68 -11.97 -1.02 -0.89
CA ALA A 68 -11.91 -2.47 -0.83
C ALA A 68 -11.16 -2.99 0.41
N ALA A 69 -10.12 -2.29 0.87
CA ALA A 69 -9.32 -2.63 2.04
C ALA A 69 -9.86 -2.05 3.36
N LYS A 70 -10.99 -1.34 3.33
CA LYS A 70 -11.48 -0.50 4.44
C LYS A 70 -11.61 -1.28 5.75
N GLN A 71 -12.12 -2.51 5.67
CA GLN A 71 -12.33 -3.37 6.85
C GLN A 71 -11.01 -3.67 7.57
N ASP A 72 -9.94 -3.92 6.81
CA ASP A 72 -8.63 -4.28 7.38
C ASP A 72 -7.81 -3.06 7.82
N THR A 73 -8.04 -1.91 7.17
CA THR A 73 -7.19 -0.71 7.29
C THR A 73 -7.80 0.43 8.10
N CYS A 74 -9.11 0.66 8.02
CA CYS A 74 -9.75 1.87 8.56
C CYS A 74 -10.84 1.60 9.59
N GLU A 75 -11.36 0.37 9.70
CA GLU A 75 -12.41 0.02 10.66
C GLU A 75 -11.82 -0.53 11.96
N GLU A 76 -12.52 -0.29 13.07
CA GLU A 76 -12.13 -0.82 14.38
C GLU A 76 -12.14 -2.36 14.36
N GLY A 77 -11.05 -2.97 14.84
CA GLY A 77 -10.85 -4.42 14.79
C GLY A 77 -10.20 -4.96 13.50
N GLY A 78 -9.97 -4.11 12.49
CA GLY A 78 -9.17 -4.47 11.31
C GLY A 78 -7.71 -4.76 11.68
N ILE A 79 -7.11 -5.78 11.05
CA ILE A 79 -5.76 -6.29 11.41
C ILE A 79 -4.72 -5.16 11.39
N LEU A 80 -4.68 -4.37 10.31
CA LEU A 80 -3.70 -3.31 10.14
C LEU A 80 -4.05 -2.09 11.01
N ASN A 81 -5.34 -1.79 11.18
CA ASN A 81 -5.77 -0.73 12.08
C ASN A 81 -5.35 -1.02 13.54
N THR A 82 -5.57 -2.24 14.03
CA THR A 82 -5.15 -2.64 15.38
C THR A 82 -3.64 -2.54 15.57
N GLN A 83 -2.85 -2.96 14.59
CA GLN A 83 -1.39 -2.80 14.64
C GLN A 83 -0.99 -1.32 14.69
N TRP A 84 -1.57 -0.50 13.82
CA TRP A 84 -1.31 0.94 13.78
C TRP A 84 -1.68 1.64 15.09
N GLN A 85 -2.81 1.28 15.71
CA GLN A 85 -3.18 1.87 17.00
C GLN A 85 -2.23 1.47 18.12
N LYS A 86 -1.75 0.22 18.12
CA LYS A 86 -0.90 -0.31 19.19
C LYS A 86 0.56 0.13 19.06
N TRP A 87 1.09 0.17 17.85
CA TRP A 87 2.54 0.31 17.60
C TRP A 87 2.90 1.54 16.78
N LYS A 88 1.92 2.23 16.17
CA LYS A 88 2.13 3.32 15.21
C LYS A 88 3.07 2.93 14.06
N ASP A 89 3.08 1.65 13.74
CA ASP A 89 3.89 1.03 12.71
C ASP A 89 3.13 -0.17 12.12
N LEU A 90 3.50 -0.57 10.90
CA LEU A 90 2.89 -1.69 10.19
C LEU A 90 3.98 -2.69 9.79
N ALA A 91 3.82 -3.94 10.21
CA ALA A 91 4.70 -5.00 9.72
C ALA A 91 4.46 -5.25 8.23
N SER A 92 5.48 -5.07 7.40
CA SER A 92 5.40 -5.26 5.93
C SER A 92 4.84 -6.64 5.53
N GLY A 93 5.14 -7.69 6.31
CA GLY A 93 4.57 -9.02 6.09
C GLY A 93 3.05 -9.09 6.25
N ASP A 94 2.48 -8.34 7.20
CA ASP A 94 1.02 -8.31 7.41
C ASP A 94 0.33 -7.38 6.41
N VAL A 95 1.02 -6.33 5.95
CA VAL A 95 0.59 -5.52 4.81
C VAL A 95 0.45 -6.39 3.56
N VAL A 96 1.45 -7.21 3.24
CA VAL A 96 1.39 -8.13 2.08
C VAL A 96 0.21 -9.11 2.20
N LYS A 97 0.02 -9.70 3.38
CA LYS A 97 -1.08 -10.66 3.64
C LYS A 97 -2.46 -10.01 3.55
N SER A 98 -2.60 -8.76 3.95
CA SER A 98 -3.88 -8.04 3.93
C SER A 98 -4.18 -7.45 2.54
N PHE A 99 -3.16 -6.92 1.85
CA PHE A 99 -3.35 -6.23 0.57
C PHE A 99 -3.45 -7.20 -0.61
N GLY A 100 -2.77 -8.35 -0.53
CA GLY A 100 -2.86 -9.38 -1.57
C GLY A 100 -4.29 -9.81 -1.90
N PRO A 101 -5.11 -10.24 -0.92
CA PRO A 101 -6.49 -10.68 -1.17
C PRO A 101 -7.37 -9.57 -1.74
N VAL A 102 -7.17 -8.32 -1.27
CA VAL A 102 -7.89 -7.15 -1.78
C VAL A 102 -7.57 -6.93 -3.25
N LEU A 103 -6.29 -6.96 -3.63
CA LEU A 103 -5.88 -6.76 -5.03
C LEU A 103 -6.30 -7.93 -5.93
N VAL A 104 -6.32 -9.17 -5.41
CA VAL A 104 -6.92 -10.31 -6.12
C VAL A 104 -8.41 -10.08 -6.37
N ALA A 105 -9.15 -9.61 -5.37
CA ALA A 105 -10.58 -9.28 -5.51
C ALA A 105 -10.81 -8.13 -6.50
N MET A 106 -9.84 -7.24 -6.67
CA MET A 106 -9.85 -6.18 -7.69
C MET A 106 -9.41 -6.66 -9.09
N GLY A 107 -9.04 -7.93 -9.26
CA GLY A 107 -8.74 -8.56 -10.55
C GLY A 107 -7.25 -8.69 -10.89
N PHE A 108 -6.33 -8.42 -9.96
CA PHE A 108 -4.89 -8.53 -10.21
C PHE A 108 -4.34 -9.92 -9.85
N SER A 109 -3.39 -10.41 -10.63
CA SER A 109 -2.71 -11.69 -10.38
C SER A 109 -1.26 -11.70 -10.89
N GLY A 110 -0.50 -12.73 -10.49
CA GLY A 110 0.88 -12.94 -10.92
C GLY A 110 1.81 -11.76 -10.58
N VAL A 111 2.75 -11.47 -11.48
CA VAL A 111 3.76 -10.41 -11.28
C VAL A 111 3.14 -9.02 -11.12
N LEU A 112 1.98 -8.76 -11.75
CA LEU A 112 1.27 -7.49 -11.60
C LEU A 112 0.73 -7.32 -10.17
N LEU A 113 0.19 -8.38 -9.59
CA LEU A 113 -0.25 -8.41 -8.20
C LEU A 113 0.91 -8.18 -7.23
N GLU A 114 2.03 -8.89 -7.43
CA GLU A 114 3.24 -8.73 -6.61
C GLU A 114 3.76 -7.29 -6.64
N THR A 115 3.81 -6.68 -7.84
CA THR A 115 4.28 -5.31 -8.01
C THR A 115 3.33 -4.29 -7.36
N LEU A 116 2.02 -4.47 -7.52
CA LEU A 116 1.03 -3.60 -6.89
C LEU A 116 1.03 -3.70 -5.37
N VAL A 117 1.17 -4.91 -4.80
CA VAL A 117 1.26 -5.08 -3.35
C VAL A 117 2.44 -4.31 -2.77
N VAL A 118 3.60 -4.36 -3.44
CA VAL A 118 4.77 -3.60 -3.00
C VAL A 118 4.53 -2.10 -3.14
N ALA A 119 4.04 -1.64 -4.30
CA ALA A 119 3.82 -0.21 -4.54
C ALA A 119 2.82 0.39 -3.54
N VAL A 120 1.66 -0.25 -3.37
CA VAL A 120 0.60 0.18 -2.44
C VAL A 120 1.08 0.05 -0.99
N GLY A 121 1.76 -1.03 -0.64
CA GLY A 121 2.31 -1.24 0.71
C GLY A 121 3.29 -0.14 1.11
N VAL A 122 4.24 0.18 0.24
CA VAL A 122 5.19 1.28 0.46
C VAL A 122 4.46 2.62 0.61
N THR A 123 3.49 2.90 -0.27
CA THR A 123 2.68 4.12 -0.17
C THR A 123 1.98 4.23 1.18
N VAL A 124 1.25 3.19 1.62
CA VAL A 124 0.49 3.20 2.87
C VAL A 124 1.40 3.32 4.09
N ILE A 125 2.52 2.59 4.14
CA ILE A 125 3.44 2.66 5.27
C ILE A 125 4.13 4.03 5.33
N HIS A 126 4.55 4.57 4.19
CA HIS A 126 5.24 5.86 4.15
C HIS A 126 4.36 7.03 4.60
N ILE A 127 3.09 7.07 4.16
CA ILE A 127 2.16 8.14 4.53
C ILE A 127 1.51 7.90 5.89
N GLY A 128 1.45 6.63 6.32
CA GLY A 128 0.79 6.19 7.54
C GLY A 128 -0.70 5.87 7.33
N LEU A 129 -1.21 4.92 8.11
CA LEU A 129 -2.56 4.37 7.94
C LEU A 129 -3.66 5.42 8.19
N THR A 130 -3.46 6.32 9.15
CA THR A 130 -4.41 7.42 9.44
C THR A 130 -4.55 8.35 8.25
N ALA A 131 -3.42 8.86 7.73
CA ALA A 131 -3.42 9.75 6.57
C ALA A 131 -4.00 9.05 5.33
N PHE A 132 -3.70 7.76 5.13
CA PHE A 132 -4.30 6.97 4.06
C PHE A 132 -5.84 6.89 4.18
N CYS A 133 -6.36 6.64 5.38
CA CYS A 133 -7.80 6.53 5.60
C CYS A 133 -8.54 7.86 5.48
N GLU A 134 -7.88 8.99 5.76
CA GLU A 134 -8.41 10.36 5.63
C GLU A 134 -8.34 10.84 4.17
N GLU A 135 -7.15 10.84 3.55
CA GLU A 135 -6.91 11.38 2.20
C GLU A 135 -7.68 10.63 1.10
N PHE A 136 -7.96 9.34 1.30
CA PHE A 136 -8.70 8.49 0.37
C PHE A 136 -10.07 8.06 0.90
N GLY A 137 -10.53 8.72 1.97
CA GLY A 137 -11.75 8.36 2.69
C GLY A 137 -13.05 8.86 2.07
N GLU A 138 -12.99 10.02 1.40
CA GLU A 138 -14.08 10.71 0.69
C GLU A 138 -14.10 10.33 -0.78
#